data_AF-K2J053-F1
#
_entry.id   AF-K2J053-F1
#
_cell.length_a   1.000
_cell.length_b   1.000
_cell.length_c   1.000
_cell.angle_alpha   90.00
_cell.angle_beta   90.00
_cell.angle_gamma   90.00
#
_symmetry.space_group_name_H-M   'P 1'
#
loop_
_entity.id
_entity.type
_entity.pdbx_description
1 polymer ?
#
loop_
_entity_poly.entity_id
_entity_poly.type
_entity_poly.pdbx_seq_one_letter_code
_entity_poly.pdbx_strand_id
1 'polypeptide(L)'
;MHRYSDLIMLFNDCFLASHNTVLVRGDDEPIYLPADSDNPHHRVVFAHGYYASGLHEIAHWCLAGEQRRQQVDYGYWYCPDGRDDAQQKAFEAVEVKPQAIEWGLCAAAGFRFNVSTDNLSGSAEPDRAGFQHKVHGQVLRYLAEGFPPRAAHFMAALAKFYGQKPPVAADFPLPEAL
;
A
#
# COMPACT_ATOMS: atom_id res chain seq x y z
N MET A 1 13.25 -5.20 14.17
CA MET A 1 12.52 -6.37 13.62
C MET A 1 11.12 -5.91 13.32
N HIS A 2 10.62 -6.11 12.09
CA HIS A 2 9.29 -5.67 11.68
C HIS A 2 8.27 -6.79 11.88
N ARG A 3 7.20 -6.54 12.62
CA ARG A 3 6.13 -7.51 12.87
C ARG A 3 4.80 -6.91 12.40
N TYR A 4 3.96 -7.73 11.76
CA TYR A 4 2.65 -7.25 11.30
C TYR A 4 1.77 -6.73 12.45
N SER A 5 1.97 -7.24 13.67
CA SER A 5 1.28 -6.76 14.87
C SER A 5 1.56 -5.29 15.16
N ASP A 6 2.75 -4.80 14.81
CA ASP A 6 3.13 -3.40 14.97
C ASP A 6 2.27 -2.53 14.05
N LEU A 7 2.02 -2.98 12.81
CA LEU A 7 1.14 -2.28 11.86
C LEU A 7 -0.29 -2.20 12.38
N ILE A 8 -0.82 -3.29 12.93
CA ILE A 8 -2.19 -3.31 13.46
C ILE A 8 -2.33 -2.30 14.60
N MET A 9 -1.42 -2.34 15.56
CA MET A 9 -1.41 -1.41 16.69
C MET A 9 -1.32 0.05 16.21
N LEU A 10 -0.30 0.37 15.40
CA LEU A 10 -0.06 1.73 14.94
C LEU A 10 -1.19 2.25 14.05
N PHE A 11 -1.74 1.41 13.17
CA PHE A 11 -2.82 1.80 12.27
C PHE A 11 -4.09 2.12 13.05
N ASN A 12 -4.45 1.24 14.00
CA ASN A 12 -5.63 1.43 14.83
C ASN A 12 -5.49 2.68 15.71
N ASP A 13 -4.31 2.92 16.28
CA ASP A 13 -4.01 4.14 17.05
C ASP A 13 -4.19 5.41 16.21
N CYS A 14 -3.81 5.37 14.92
CA CYS A 14 -3.94 6.52 14.02
C CYS A 14 -5.38 6.75 13.52
N PHE A 15 -6.12 5.67 13.25
CA PHE A 15 -7.30 5.75 12.37
C PHE A 15 -8.60 5.19 12.94
N LEU A 16 -8.58 4.46 14.05
CA LEU A 16 -9.82 3.96 14.65
C LEU A 16 -10.72 5.12 15.09
N ALA A 17 -10.19 6.07 15.86
CA ALA A 17 -10.99 7.18 16.38
C ALA A 17 -11.42 8.17 15.28
N SER A 18 -10.57 8.41 14.28
CA SER A 18 -10.78 9.45 13.27
C SER A 18 -11.51 8.96 12.01
N HIS A 19 -11.37 7.68 11.66
CA HIS A 19 -11.90 7.10 10.42
C HIS A 19 -12.69 5.81 10.64
N ASN A 20 -12.92 5.41 11.89
CA ASN A 20 -13.64 4.18 12.25
C ASN A 20 -13.08 2.94 11.52
N THR A 21 -11.76 2.90 11.28
CA THR A 21 -11.12 1.85 10.48
C THR A 21 -10.06 1.12 11.30
N VAL A 22 -10.07 -0.21 11.23
CA VAL A 22 -9.06 -1.09 11.83
C VAL A 22 -8.31 -1.87 10.75
N LEU A 23 -7.07 -2.23 11.06
CA LEU A 23 -6.28 -3.19 10.27
C LEU A 23 -6.45 -4.59 10.85
N VAL A 24 -6.72 -5.57 9.99
CA VAL A 24 -7.00 -6.97 10.38
C VAL A 24 -6.09 -7.91 9.60
N ARG A 25 -5.49 -8.89 10.30
CA ARG A 25 -4.78 -10.00 9.66
C ARG A 25 -5.82 -10.99 9.12
N GLY A 26 -5.92 -11.09 7.80
CA GLY A 26 -6.65 -12.15 7.11
C GLY A 26 -5.77 -13.38 6.88
N ASP A 27 -6.39 -14.42 6.32
CA ASP A 27 -5.70 -15.65 5.95
C ASP A 27 -5.38 -15.66 4.44
N ASP A 28 -6.40 -15.52 3.58
CA ASP A 28 -6.28 -15.72 2.12
C ASP A 28 -6.10 -14.42 1.31
N GLU A 29 -7.22 -13.77 0.93
CA GLU A 29 -7.21 -12.60 0.03
C GLU A 29 -7.27 -11.28 0.83
N PRO A 30 -6.54 -10.24 0.40
CA PRO A 30 -6.74 -8.91 0.93
C PRO A 30 -8.12 -8.38 0.54
N ILE A 31 -8.76 -7.65 1.43
CA ILE A 31 -10.07 -7.05 1.15
C ILE A 31 -10.32 -5.85 2.06
N TYR A 32 -10.94 -4.81 1.50
CA TYR A 32 -11.56 -3.76 2.31
C TYR A 32 -13.04 -4.06 2.55
N LEU A 33 -13.45 -4.06 3.81
CA LEU A 33 -14.84 -4.25 4.23
C LEU A 33 -15.34 -3.01 4.97
N PRO A 34 -16.39 -2.33 4.48
CA PRO A 34 -16.99 -1.25 5.24
C PRO A 34 -17.63 -1.76 6.55
N ALA A 35 -17.88 -0.84 7.49
CA ALA A 35 -18.67 -1.13 8.67
C ALA A 35 -20.10 -1.54 8.25
N ASP A 36 -20.67 -2.49 8.98
CA ASP A 36 -21.99 -3.06 8.75
C ASP A 36 -22.71 -3.34 10.08
N SER A 37 -23.87 -3.97 10.05
CA SER A 37 -24.64 -4.30 11.27
C SER A 37 -23.92 -5.26 12.20
N ASP A 38 -23.06 -6.12 11.65
CA ASP A 38 -22.37 -7.18 12.39
C ASP A 38 -21.00 -6.71 12.86
N ASN A 39 -20.43 -5.69 12.20
CA ASN A 39 -19.10 -5.16 12.42
C ASN A 39 -19.13 -3.63 12.44
N PRO A 40 -19.01 -2.98 13.62
CA PRO A 40 -19.15 -1.53 13.74
C PRO A 40 -17.97 -0.74 13.14
N HIS A 41 -16.88 -1.40 12.75
CA HIS A 41 -15.67 -0.77 12.21
C HIS A 41 -15.43 -1.21 10.76
N HIS A 42 -14.95 -0.28 9.94
CA HIS A 42 -14.36 -0.60 8.65
C HIS A 42 -13.09 -1.44 8.87
N ARG A 43 -12.80 -2.38 7.97
CA ARG A 43 -11.68 -3.31 8.09
C ARG A 43 -10.84 -3.26 6.83
N VAL A 44 -9.56 -2.97 6.98
CA VAL A 44 -8.53 -3.22 5.97
C VAL A 44 -7.94 -4.58 6.29
N VAL A 45 -8.24 -5.59 5.49
CA VAL A 45 -7.79 -6.97 5.71
C VAL A 45 -6.61 -7.25 4.79
N PHE A 46 -5.47 -7.67 5.36
CA PHE A 46 -4.27 -8.04 4.60
C PHE A 46 -3.95 -9.53 4.73
N ALA A 47 -3.32 -10.10 3.71
CA ALA A 47 -3.15 -11.54 3.56
C ALA A 47 -1.95 -12.11 4.33
N HIS A 48 -2.06 -13.38 4.74
CA HIS A 48 -0.98 -14.25 5.21
C HIS A 48 -0.11 -13.75 6.39
N GLY A 49 -0.46 -12.64 7.05
CA GLY A 49 0.35 -12.07 8.12
C GLY A 49 1.70 -11.49 7.67
N TYR A 50 1.88 -11.20 6.38
CA TYR A 50 3.13 -10.59 5.91
C TYR A 50 3.13 -9.07 6.14
N TYR A 51 4.25 -8.55 6.67
CA TYR A 51 4.41 -7.12 6.94
C TYR A 51 4.27 -6.27 5.66
N ALA A 52 4.84 -6.75 4.54
CA ALA A 52 4.73 -6.09 3.25
C ALA A 52 3.26 -6.04 2.75
N SER A 53 2.52 -7.14 2.89
CA SER A 53 1.08 -7.16 2.55
C SER A 53 0.30 -6.15 3.39
N GLY A 54 0.58 -6.05 4.70
CA GLY A 54 -0.03 -5.02 5.54
C GLY A 54 0.25 -3.59 5.07
N LEU A 55 1.50 -3.28 4.69
CA LEU A 55 1.85 -1.96 4.16
C LEU A 55 1.16 -1.67 2.82
N HIS A 56 1.06 -2.67 1.95
CA HIS A 56 0.39 -2.56 0.65
C HIS A 56 -1.10 -2.21 0.81
N GLU A 57 -1.83 -2.95 1.65
CA GLU A 57 -3.24 -2.67 1.90
C GLU A 57 -3.49 -1.30 2.55
N ILE A 58 -2.61 -0.89 3.45
CA ILE A 58 -2.66 0.45 4.04
C ILE A 58 -2.43 1.53 2.96
N ALA A 59 -1.54 1.29 2.00
CA ALA A 59 -1.29 2.21 0.90
C ALA A 59 -2.53 2.39 0.00
N HIS A 60 -3.19 1.29 -0.37
CA HIS A 60 -4.48 1.33 -1.08
C HIS A 60 -5.53 2.11 -0.30
N TRP A 61 -5.68 1.79 0.99
CA TRP A 61 -6.61 2.48 1.88
C TRP A 61 -6.34 3.98 1.93
N CYS A 62 -5.07 4.39 2.04
CA CYS A 62 -4.65 5.80 2.10
C CYS A 62 -4.98 6.58 0.81
N LEU A 63 -4.98 5.91 -0.34
CA LEU A 63 -5.34 6.50 -1.63
C LEU A 63 -6.85 6.58 -1.84
N ALA A 64 -7.60 5.56 -1.40
CA ALA A 64 -9.04 5.47 -1.64
C ALA A 64 -9.84 6.58 -0.93
N GLY A 65 -10.53 7.43 -1.69
CA GLY A 65 -11.36 8.53 -1.18
C GLY A 65 -12.56 8.06 -0.35
N GLU A 66 -13.22 8.99 0.35
CA GLU A 66 -14.30 8.68 1.30
C GLU A 66 -15.45 7.87 0.70
N GLN A 67 -15.93 8.25 -0.50
CA GLN A 67 -16.99 7.53 -1.20
C GLN A 67 -16.59 6.09 -1.59
N ARG A 68 -15.31 5.85 -1.90
CA ARG A 68 -14.81 4.51 -2.19
C ARG A 68 -14.76 3.65 -0.93
N ARG A 69 -14.42 4.25 0.22
CA ARG A 69 -14.43 3.56 1.53
C ARG A 69 -15.82 3.18 2.04
N GLN A 70 -16.88 3.47 1.29
CA GLN A 70 -18.22 2.94 1.56
C GLN A 70 -18.54 1.68 0.74
N GLN A 71 -17.61 1.22 -0.09
CA GLN A 71 -17.78 0.08 -0.98
C GLN A 71 -16.80 -1.03 -0.59
N VAL A 72 -17.24 -2.28 -0.71
CA VAL A 72 -16.34 -3.43 -0.60
C VAL A 72 -15.21 -3.27 -1.62
N ASP A 73 -13.99 -3.50 -1.16
CA ASP A 73 -12.75 -3.35 -1.93
C ASP A 73 -12.64 -2.03 -2.73
N TYR A 74 -13.10 -0.94 -2.11
CA TYR A 74 -13.07 0.42 -2.67
C TYR A 74 -13.85 0.60 -3.99
N GLY A 75 -14.66 -0.39 -4.37
CA GLY A 75 -15.30 -0.47 -5.68
C GLY A 75 -14.29 -0.56 -6.83
N TYR A 76 -13.10 -1.12 -6.59
CA TYR A 76 -12.15 -1.43 -7.67
C TYR A 76 -12.58 -2.69 -8.43
N TRP A 77 -12.20 -2.75 -9.70
CA TRP A 77 -12.41 -3.94 -10.51
C TRP A 77 -11.31 -4.95 -10.17
N TYR A 78 -11.68 -6.16 -9.78
CA TYR A 78 -10.74 -7.25 -9.55
C TYR A 78 -10.27 -7.84 -10.88
N CYS A 79 -8.97 -7.74 -11.15
CA CYS A 79 -8.32 -8.39 -12.29
C CYS A 79 -7.34 -9.45 -11.74
N PRO A 80 -7.75 -10.72 -11.68
CA PRO A 80 -6.92 -11.79 -11.13
C PRO A 80 -5.66 -12.00 -11.98
N ASP A 81 -4.74 -12.78 -11.43
CA ASP A 81 -3.58 -13.33 -12.14
C ASP A 81 -4.00 -14.03 -13.45
N GLY A 82 -3.08 -14.14 -14.41
CA GLY A 82 -3.41 -14.63 -15.76
C GLY A 82 -3.61 -13.52 -16.80
N ARG A 83 -3.06 -12.32 -16.57
CA ARG A 83 -3.33 -11.13 -17.37
C ARG A 83 -2.60 -11.13 -18.71
N ASP A 84 -3.29 -10.67 -19.74
CA ASP A 84 -2.69 -10.31 -21.02
C ASP A 84 -1.97 -8.94 -20.94
N ASP A 85 -1.28 -8.54 -22.01
CA ASP A 85 -0.51 -7.29 -22.05
C ASP A 85 -1.36 -6.04 -21.80
N ALA A 86 -2.62 -6.03 -22.25
CA ALA A 86 -3.51 -4.88 -22.09
C ALA A 86 -4.02 -4.77 -20.65
N GLN A 87 -4.41 -5.91 -20.07
CA GLN A 87 -4.82 -6.04 -18.67
C GLN A 87 -3.67 -5.71 -17.72
N GLN A 88 -2.45 -6.19 -18.01
CA GLN A 88 -1.26 -5.88 -17.21
C GLN A 88 -0.95 -4.38 -17.23
N LYS A 89 -1.04 -3.71 -18.39
CA LYS A 89 -0.87 -2.26 -18.49
C LYS A 89 -1.93 -1.48 -17.72
N ALA A 90 -3.18 -1.94 -17.75
CA ALA A 90 -4.27 -1.32 -16.98
C ALA A 90 -4.05 -1.47 -15.47
N PHE A 91 -3.60 -2.65 -15.03
CA PHE A 91 -3.20 -2.90 -13.65
C PHE A 91 -2.05 -1.98 -13.22
N GLU A 92 -0.96 -1.95 -13.98
CA GLU A 92 0.18 -1.08 -13.66
C GLU A 92 -0.25 0.39 -13.52
N ALA A 93 -1.13 0.88 -14.42
CA ALA A 93 -1.59 2.26 -14.37
C ALA A 93 -2.30 2.62 -13.06
N VAL A 94 -3.03 1.68 -12.45
CA VAL A 94 -3.70 1.89 -11.15
C VAL A 94 -2.77 1.66 -9.96
N GLU A 95 -1.73 0.83 -10.12
CA GLU A 95 -0.77 0.47 -9.07
C GLU A 95 0.38 1.47 -8.84
N VAL A 96 0.65 2.37 -9.79
CA VAL A 96 1.75 3.35 -9.63
C VAL A 96 1.61 4.17 -8.33
N LYS A 97 0.41 4.61 -7.99
CA LYS A 97 0.17 5.46 -6.80
C LYS A 97 0.17 4.67 -5.49
N PRO A 98 -0.57 3.53 -5.36
CA PRO A 98 -0.47 2.67 -4.19
C PRO A 98 0.98 2.26 -3.89
N GLN A 99 1.73 1.75 -4.86
CA GLN A 99 3.10 1.29 -4.61
C GLN A 99 4.07 2.42 -4.29
N ALA A 100 3.83 3.64 -4.79
CA ALA A 100 4.62 4.80 -4.38
C ALA A 100 4.34 5.21 -2.91
N ILE A 101 3.08 5.10 -2.46
CA ILE A 101 2.73 5.29 -1.05
C ILE A 101 3.36 4.18 -0.20
N GLU A 102 3.26 2.93 -0.65
CA GLU A 102 3.86 1.76 0.01
C GLU A 102 5.38 1.95 0.19
N TRP A 103 6.09 2.42 -0.83
CA TRP A 103 7.52 2.71 -0.71
C TRP A 103 7.79 3.80 0.34
N GLY A 104 6.96 4.85 0.40
CA GLY A 104 7.02 5.87 1.46
C GLY A 104 6.82 5.29 2.87
N LEU A 105 5.86 4.37 3.03
CA LEU A 105 5.62 3.66 4.30
C LEU A 105 6.79 2.74 4.66
N CYS A 106 7.34 2.02 3.68
CA CYS A 106 8.53 1.19 3.85
C CYS A 106 9.72 2.02 4.35
N ALA A 107 10.01 3.15 3.70
CA ALA A 107 11.08 4.05 4.07
C ALA A 107 10.87 4.60 5.50
N ALA A 108 9.65 5.04 5.84
CA ALA A 108 9.32 5.52 7.18
C ALA A 108 9.44 4.44 8.26
N ALA A 109 9.24 3.16 7.91
CA ALA A 109 9.44 2.04 8.82
C ALA A 109 10.88 1.53 8.86
N GLY A 110 11.76 1.94 7.94
CA GLY A 110 13.07 1.32 7.74
C GLY A 110 12.96 -0.13 7.23
N PHE A 111 11.92 -0.41 6.43
CA PHE A 111 11.63 -1.70 5.80
C PHE A 111 11.99 -1.67 4.31
N ARG A 112 12.45 -2.80 3.75
CA ARG A 112 12.85 -2.87 2.33
C ARG A 112 11.61 -2.98 1.44
N PHE A 113 11.44 -2.00 0.56
CA PHE A 113 10.43 -2.04 -0.50
C PHE A 113 10.88 -2.94 -1.68
N ASN A 114 9.93 -3.64 -2.29
CA ASN A 114 10.10 -4.32 -3.57
C ASN A 114 8.87 -4.04 -4.43
N VAL A 115 9.06 -3.59 -5.67
CA VAL A 115 7.96 -3.41 -6.62
C VAL A 115 7.30 -4.76 -6.91
N SER A 116 5.96 -4.77 -6.94
CA SER A 116 5.15 -5.92 -7.30
C SER A 116 4.45 -5.68 -8.64
N THR A 117 4.54 -6.64 -9.56
CA THR A 117 3.79 -6.62 -10.83
C THR A 117 2.71 -7.69 -10.88
N ASP A 118 2.59 -8.54 -9.85
CA ASP A 118 1.60 -9.60 -9.61
C ASP A 118 0.99 -10.27 -10.85
N ASN A 119 1.80 -10.95 -11.67
CA ASN A 119 1.34 -11.74 -12.82
C ASN A 119 2.10 -13.07 -12.93
N LEU A 120 1.92 -13.96 -11.95
CA LEU A 120 2.68 -15.21 -11.85
C LEU A 120 2.23 -16.29 -12.85
N SER A 121 0.98 -16.23 -13.31
CA SER A 121 0.39 -17.19 -14.26
C SER A 121 -0.09 -16.57 -15.57
N GLY A 122 0.16 -15.28 -15.78
CA GLY A 122 -0.15 -14.59 -17.04
C GLY A 122 0.82 -14.86 -18.17
N SER A 123 0.36 -14.59 -19.40
CA SER A 123 1.19 -14.71 -20.60
C SER A 123 2.04 -13.48 -20.88
N ALA A 124 1.77 -12.37 -20.19
CA ALA A 124 2.56 -11.15 -20.28
C ALA A 124 3.79 -11.24 -19.39
N GLU A 125 4.98 -11.01 -19.97
CA GLU A 125 6.22 -10.78 -19.22
C GLU A 125 6.23 -9.32 -18.74
N PRO A 126 6.00 -9.04 -17.45
CA PRO A 126 5.87 -7.67 -16.97
C PRO A 126 7.21 -6.93 -17.07
N ASP A 127 7.19 -5.71 -17.63
CA ASP A 127 8.34 -4.80 -17.61
C ASP A 127 8.53 -4.23 -16.21
N ARG A 128 9.06 -5.07 -15.31
CA ARG A 128 9.27 -4.74 -13.91
C ARG A 128 10.16 -3.51 -13.73
N ALA A 129 11.18 -3.37 -14.57
CA ALA A 129 12.09 -2.23 -14.54
C ALA A 129 11.34 -0.95 -14.92
N GLY A 130 10.63 -0.94 -16.06
CA GLY A 130 9.83 0.21 -16.48
C GLY A 130 8.74 0.58 -15.47
N PHE A 131 8.08 -0.41 -14.86
CA PHE A 131 7.10 -0.18 -13.81
C PHE A 131 7.75 0.42 -12.54
N GLN A 132 8.90 -0.09 -12.10
CA GLN A 132 9.65 0.48 -10.98
C GLN A 132 10.04 1.95 -11.22
N HIS A 133 10.42 2.31 -12.45
CA HIS A 133 10.72 3.70 -12.81
C HIS A 133 9.48 4.60 -12.70
N LYS A 134 8.29 4.12 -13.08
CA LYS A 134 7.03 4.86 -12.91
C LYS A 134 6.71 5.09 -11.43
N VAL A 135 6.84 4.05 -10.60
CA VAL A 135 6.64 4.12 -9.14
C VAL A 135 7.64 5.08 -8.50
N HIS A 136 8.92 5.00 -8.87
CA HIS A 136 9.96 5.91 -8.41
C HIS A 136 9.66 7.37 -8.77
N GLY A 137 9.25 7.65 -10.01
CA GLY A 137 8.83 8.99 -10.41
C GLY A 137 7.62 9.50 -9.63
N GLN A 138 6.71 8.62 -9.20
CA GLN A 138 5.57 8.99 -8.37
C GLN A 138 5.95 9.24 -6.90
N VAL A 139 6.85 8.46 -6.31
CA VAL A 139 7.28 8.68 -4.91
C VAL A 139 8.09 9.96 -4.76
N LEU A 140 8.94 10.31 -5.74
CA LEU A 140 9.63 11.60 -5.75
C LEU A 140 8.68 12.79 -5.89
N ARG A 141 7.60 12.64 -6.67
CA ARG A 141 6.54 13.66 -6.72
C ARG A 141 5.84 13.80 -5.36
N TYR A 142 5.53 12.70 -4.68
CA TYR A 142 4.96 12.77 -3.33
C TYR A 142 5.92 13.39 -2.29
N LEU A 143 7.23 13.18 -2.43
CA LEU A 143 8.20 13.89 -1.58
C LEU A 143 8.20 15.41 -1.82
N ALA A 144 8.05 15.84 -3.08
CA ALA A 144 8.08 17.26 -3.44
C ALA A 144 6.75 17.98 -3.15
N GLU A 145 5.63 17.33 -3.45
CA GLU A 145 4.28 17.93 -3.41
C GLU A 145 3.49 17.54 -2.15
N GLY A 146 3.92 16.50 -1.44
CA GLY A 146 3.27 15.94 -0.27
C GLY A 146 2.58 14.60 -0.55
N PHE A 147 2.72 13.66 0.38
CA PHE A 147 1.95 12.41 0.40
C PHE A 147 0.48 12.68 0.75
N PRO A 148 -0.46 11.79 0.36
CA PRO A 148 -1.83 11.86 0.84
C PRO A 148 -1.88 12.00 2.37
N PRO A 149 -2.76 12.85 2.95
CA PRO A 149 -2.72 13.18 4.38
C PRO A 149 -2.71 11.97 5.32
N ARG A 150 -3.46 10.92 4.99
CA ARG A 150 -3.49 9.67 5.77
C ARG A 150 -2.17 8.90 5.68
N ALA A 151 -1.58 8.82 4.49
CA ALA A 151 -0.25 8.23 4.32
C ALA A 151 0.80 9.01 5.12
N ALA A 152 0.82 10.34 5.01
CA ALA A 152 1.76 11.18 5.76
C ALA A 152 1.61 11.02 7.29
N HIS A 153 0.38 10.95 7.79
CA HIS A 153 0.12 10.68 9.21
C HIS A 153 0.68 9.32 9.65
N PHE A 154 0.41 8.26 8.87
CA PHE A 154 0.91 6.94 9.20
C PHE A 154 2.43 6.81 9.07
N MET A 155 3.04 7.47 8.07
CA MET A 155 4.50 7.58 7.93
C MET A 155 5.13 8.20 9.18
N ALA A 156 4.54 9.27 9.72
CA ALA A 156 5.05 9.89 10.95
C ALA A 156 4.98 8.94 12.16
N ALA A 157 3.90 8.15 12.28
CA ALA A 157 3.74 7.15 13.33
C ALA A 157 4.78 6.02 13.20
N LEU A 158 4.99 5.48 11.99
CA LEU A 158 6.00 4.48 11.69
C LEU A 158 7.41 4.99 12.00
N ALA A 159 7.75 6.18 11.51
CA ALA A 159 9.08 6.77 11.71
C ALA A 159 9.38 6.99 13.20
N LYS A 160 8.39 7.48 13.96
CA LYS A 160 8.51 7.62 15.41
C LYS A 160 8.71 6.27 16.11
N PHE A 161 7.93 5.25 15.73
CA PHE A 161 7.99 3.93 16.35
C PHE A 161 9.31 3.20 16.07
N TYR A 162 9.80 3.24 14.82
CA TYR A 162 11.02 2.57 14.40
C TYR A 162 12.28 3.44 14.49
N GLY A 163 12.19 4.64 15.05
CA GLY A 163 13.31 5.57 15.20
C GLY A 163 13.92 6.03 13.87
N GLN A 164 13.13 6.08 12.81
CA GLN A 164 13.55 6.53 11.49
C GLN A 164 13.44 8.05 11.35
N LYS A 165 14.24 8.62 10.46
CA LYS A 165 14.09 10.02 10.05
C LYS A 165 12.98 10.12 9.00
N PRO A 166 12.40 11.32 8.80
CA PRO A 166 11.54 11.56 7.64
C PRO A 166 12.24 11.14 6.34
N PRO A 167 11.56 10.40 5.44
CA PRO A 167 12.17 9.94 4.19
C PRO A 167 12.66 11.10 3.32
N VAL A 168 13.82 10.93 2.71
CA VAL A 168 14.42 11.84 1.73
C VAL A 168 14.59 11.14 0.38
N ALA A 169 14.85 11.88 -0.69
CA ALA A 169 15.00 11.30 -2.03
C ALA A 169 16.02 10.14 -2.11
N ALA A 170 17.10 10.19 -1.31
CA ALA A 170 18.12 9.14 -1.27
C ALA A 170 17.60 7.78 -0.72
N ASP A 171 16.47 7.76 -0.01
CA ASP A 171 15.85 6.54 0.52
C ASP A 171 15.07 5.76 -0.56
N PHE A 172 14.98 6.31 -1.77
CA PHE A 172 14.26 5.73 -2.91
C PHE A 172 15.22 5.41 -4.07
N PRO A 173 16.23 4.54 -3.89
CA PRO A 173 17.16 4.24 -4.96
C PRO A 173 16.47 3.46 -6.09
N LEU A 174 16.72 3.87 -7.33
CA LEU A 174 16.53 2.98 -8.47
C LEU A 174 17.70 1.98 -8.51
N PRO A 175 17.45 0.69 -8.79
CA PRO A 175 18.52 -0.22 -9.15
C PRO A 175 19.28 0.38 -10.34
N GLU A 176 20.60 0.49 -10.25
CA GLU A 176 21.40 0.77 -11.45
C GLU A 176 21.04 -0.28 -12.50
N ALA A 177 20.83 0.16 -13.75
CA ALA A 177 20.62 -0.75 -14.86
C ALA A 177 21.81 -1.72 -14.88
N LEU A 178 21.54 -3.01 -14.60
CA LEU A 178 22.52 -4.08 -14.72
C LEU A 178 23.04 -4.18 -16.15
#